data_AF-A0A7H9VM51-F1
#
_entry.id   AF-A0A7H9VM51-F1
#
_cell.length_a   1.000
_cell.length_b   1.000
_cell.length_c   1.000
_cell.angle_alpha   90.00
_cell.angle_beta   90.00
_cell.angle_gamma   90.00
#
_symmetry.space_group_name_H-M   'P 1'
#
loop_
_entity.id
_entity.type
_entity.pdbx_description
1 polymer ?
#
loop_
_entity_poly.entity_id
_entity_poly.type
_entity_poly.pdbx_seq_one_letter_code
_entity_poly.pdbx_strand_id
1 'polypeptide(L)'
;MNPAFDEVLAAGSDAMLSAFDTTALRLGTASQNIEKDFWVCWTLDALFNGLKEGGPRLLFKGGTSLSKGFGLINRFSEDIDVTVFRDDIGEPATIEELEALSGKKRRARLDAIKDACQAYINGPLRAELTRILQDRLQGAGLDAGAARVEVDEADPDGQTLLIWYPAATPRSDYVRAAIKIESGAKSALDPNSEAPIKPYVDDDLPALDLTVPAVRTVDPERTFWDKVVILHGLRRWFDKRGELHGGGQRVSRHYYDLHQLAAARVGAAAIADPALGADCVAHARMFFNRPDFDLASAVPGSFVLAPHDAMIEQLRVDYRAMQGMIFGDPPDFEAVLDSIGSLETRLNEKGEMGSGAGR
;
A
#
# COMPACT_ATOMS: atom_id res chain seq x y z
N MET A 1 -15.39 16.16 1.56
CA MET A 1 -15.81 14.77 1.84
C MET A 1 -17.17 14.50 1.22
N ASN A 2 -17.34 13.30 0.67
CA ASN A 2 -18.55 12.80 0.04
C ASN A 2 -19.68 12.61 1.10
N PRO A 3 -20.85 13.24 0.92
CA PRO A 3 -21.97 13.14 1.87
C PRO A 3 -22.68 11.78 1.84
N ALA A 4 -22.55 10.98 0.77
CA ALA A 4 -23.21 9.67 0.67
C ALA A 4 -22.74 8.69 1.76
N PHE A 5 -21.51 8.84 2.26
CA PHE A 5 -21.06 8.08 3.43
C PHE A 5 -21.89 8.40 4.68
N ASP A 6 -22.34 9.65 4.85
CA ASP A 6 -23.18 10.03 6.00
C ASP A 6 -24.57 9.43 5.88
N GLU A 7 -25.10 9.33 4.66
CA GLU A 7 -26.39 8.68 4.41
C GLU A 7 -26.34 7.19 4.78
N VAL A 8 -25.24 6.50 4.46
CA VAL A 8 -25.04 5.09 4.88
C VAL A 8 -24.93 4.99 6.41
N LEU A 9 -24.17 5.86 7.06
CA LEU A 9 -24.03 5.87 8.52
C LEU A 9 -25.36 6.17 9.23
N ALA A 10 -26.12 7.14 8.72
CA ALA A 10 -27.39 7.58 9.29
C ALA A 10 -28.51 6.55 9.10
N ALA A 11 -28.37 5.61 8.16
CA ALA A 11 -29.29 4.48 8.01
C ALA A 11 -29.25 3.51 9.20
N GLY A 12 -28.16 3.54 10.00
CA GLY A 12 -28.00 2.75 11.22
C GLY A 12 -27.41 1.36 10.99
N SER A 13 -26.95 0.73 12.07
CA SER A 13 -26.17 -0.52 12.03
C SER A 13 -26.89 -1.68 11.34
N ASP A 14 -28.21 -1.83 11.51
CA ASP A 14 -28.96 -2.92 10.88
C ASP A 14 -29.02 -2.78 9.35
N ALA A 15 -29.20 -1.56 8.85
CA ALA A 15 -29.20 -1.28 7.42
C ALA A 15 -27.81 -1.44 6.81
N MET A 16 -26.77 -0.95 7.51
CA MET A 16 -25.37 -1.15 7.12
C MET A 16 -25.03 -2.65 7.04
N LEU A 17 -25.39 -3.43 8.07
CA LEU A 17 -25.17 -4.87 8.10
C LEU A 17 -25.85 -5.55 6.91
N SER A 18 -27.11 -5.22 6.61
CA SER A 18 -27.82 -5.80 5.47
C SER A 18 -27.16 -5.49 4.12
N ALA A 19 -26.65 -4.27 3.93
CA ALA A 19 -25.91 -3.88 2.74
C ALA A 19 -24.58 -4.64 2.62
N PHE A 20 -23.84 -4.76 3.74
CA PHE A 20 -22.58 -5.48 3.80
C PHE A 20 -22.76 -6.98 3.56
N ASP A 21 -23.79 -7.61 4.13
CA ASP A 21 -24.12 -9.02 3.91
C ASP A 21 -24.46 -9.29 2.44
N THR A 22 -25.22 -8.40 1.81
CA THR A 22 -25.58 -8.52 0.38
C THR A 22 -24.34 -8.45 -0.51
N THR A 23 -23.49 -7.46 -0.26
CA THR A 23 -22.22 -7.28 -0.99
C THR A 23 -21.28 -8.47 -0.77
N ALA A 24 -21.19 -8.95 0.47
CA ALA A 24 -20.33 -10.06 0.85
C ALA A 24 -20.73 -11.36 0.16
N LEU A 25 -22.04 -11.63 0.07
CA LEU A 25 -22.58 -12.75 -0.67
C LEU A 25 -22.23 -12.68 -2.16
N ARG A 26 -22.37 -11.51 -2.77
CA ARG A 26 -22.03 -11.29 -4.19
C ARG A 26 -20.55 -11.52 -4.48
N LEU A 27 -19.67 -11.07 -3.58
CA LEU A 27 -18.22 -11.16 -3.73
C LEU A 27 -17.60 -12.46 -3.17
N GLY A 28 -18.40 -13.32 -2.53
CA GLY A 28 -17.93 -14.56 -1.93
C GLY A 28 -16.96 -14.33 -0.75
N THR A 29 -17.22 -13.30 0.07
CA THR A 29 -16.37 -12.89 1.20
C THR A 29 -17.18 -12.78 2.49
N ALA A 30 -16.52 -12.48 3.62
CA ALA A 30 -17.18 -12.13 4.87
C ALA A 30 -17.62 -10.65 4.90
N SER A 31 -18.75 -10.36 5.53
CA SER A 31 -19.30 -9.00 5.68
C SER A 31 -18.36 -8.04 6.39
N GLN A 32 -17.53 -8.55 7.31
CA GLN A 32 -16.48 -7.79 7.98
C GLN A 32 -15.47 -7.19 6.98
N ASN A 33 -15.16 -7.89 5.89
CA ASN A 33 -14.26 -7.38 4.86
C ASN A 33 -14.92 -6.22 4.09
N ILE A 34 -16.23 -6.30 3.85
CA ILE A 34 -16.99 -5.23 3.18
C ILE A 34 -17.11 -4.01 4.09
N GLU A 35 -17.42 -4.21 5.37
CA GLU A 35 -17.47 -3.10 6.33
C GLU A 35 -16.11 -2.42 6.44
N LYS A 36 -15.04 -3.20 6.58
CA LYS A 36 -13.69 -2.65 6.66
C LYS A 36 -13.32 -1.90 5.38
N ASP A 37 -13.71 -2.41 4.22
CA ASP A 37 -13.54 -1.74 2.92
C ASP A 37 -14.27 -0.39 2.83
N PHE A 38 -15.50 -0.32 3.34
CA PHE A 38 -16.25 0.93 3.46
C PHE A 38 -15.48 1.95 4.31
N TRP A 39 -14.97 1.54 5.47
CA TRP A 39 -14.20 2.41 6.35
C TRP A 39 -12.81 2.78 5.79
N VAL A 40 -12.20 1.92 4.98
CA VAL A 40 -10.99 2.28 4.20
C VAL A 40 -11.31 3.43 3.25
N CYS A 41 -12.37 3.32 2.46
CA CYS A 41 -12.74 4.35 1.49
C CYS A 41 -13.19 5.65 2.19
N TRP A 42 -13.94 5.55 3.29
CA TRP A 42 -14.27 6.71 4.14
C TRP A 42 -13.01 7.42 4.65
N THR A 43 -12.02 6.64 5.11
CA THR A 43 -10.76 7.18 5.63
C THR A 43 -9.95 7.86 4.54
N LEU A 44 -9.92 7.28 3.33
CA LEU A 44 -9.29 7.93 2.17
C LEU A 44 -9.99 9.25 1.82
N ASP A 45 -11.32 9.30 1.85
CA ASP A 45 -12.04 10.56 1.64
C ASP A 45 -11.74 11.59 2.74
N ALA A 46 -11.60 11.16 4.00
CA ALA A 46 -11.19 12.04 5.10
C ALA A 46 -9.77 12.60 4.89
N LEU A 47 -8.82 11.76 4.48
CA LEU A 47 -7.42 12.14 4.25
C LEU A 47 -7.26 13.09 3.06
N PHE A 48 -7.97 12.85 1.95
CA PHE A 48 -7.75 13.58 0.70
C PHE A 48 -8.75 14.72 0.47
N ASN A 49 -9.95 14.62 1.03
CA ASN A 49 -11.04 15.59 0.80
C ASN A 49 -11.66 16.13 2.11
N GLY A 50 -11.11 15.78 3.28
CA GLY A 50 -11.63 16.18 4.60
C GLY A 50 -10.68 16.99 5.47
N LEU A 51 -9.37 16.86 5.27
CA LEU A 51 -8.36 17.65 5.96
C LEU A 51 -8.47 19.13 5.59
N LYS A 52 -8.02 20.01 6.49
CA LYS A 52 -8.03 21.46 6.22
C LYS A 52 -7.06 21.82 5.10
N GLU A 53 -7.46 22.81 4.29
CA GLU A 53 -6.57 23.40 3.30
C GLU A 53 -5.30 23.97 3.96
N GLY A 54 -4.17 23.85 3.26
CA GLY A 54 -2.87 24.31 3.73
C GLY A 54 -2.12 23.31 4.63
N GLY A 55 -2.69 22.13 4.89
CA GLY A 55 -1.97 21.01 5.48
C GLY A 55 -0.97 20.36 4.50
N PRO A 56 -0.03 19.53 5.01
CA PRO A 56 0.88 18.76 4.17
C PRO A 56 0.15 17.88 3.16
N ARG A 57 0.64 17.83 1.93
CA ARG A 57 0.13 16.92 0.90
C ARG A 57 0.39 15.48 1.31
N LEU A 58 -0.56 14.63 0.91
CA LEU A 58 -0.51 13.18 1.08
C LEU A 58 -0.48 12.51 -0.29
N LEU A 59 0.13 11.33 -0.33
CA LEU A 59 0.16 10.47 -1.50
C LEU A 59 -0.15 9.03 -1.09
N PHE A 60 -1.20 8.47 -1.69
CA PHE A 60 -1.64 7.10 -1.44
C PHE A 60 -0.81 6.10 -2.24
N LYS A 61 -0.49 4.96 -1.65
CA LYS A 61 0.41 3.97 -2.25
C LYS A 61 0.11 2.54 -1.79
N GLY A 62 1.00 1.62 -2.14
CA GLY A 62 0.97 0.25 -1.65
C GLY A 62 -0.07 -0.63 -2.34
N GLY A 63 -0.32 -1.81 -1.76
CA GLY A 63 -1.25 -2.79 -2.35
C GLY A 63 -2.69 -2.27 -2.44
N THR A 64 -3.13 -1.49 -1.46
CA THR A 64 -4.48 -0.93 -1.41
C THR A 64 -4.71 0.05 -2.56
N SER A 65 -3.69 0.82 -2.95
CA SER A 65 -3.78 1.69 -4.13
C SER A 65 -3.95 0.91 -5.44
N LEU A 66 -3.26 -0.23 -5.60
CA LEU A 66 -3.38 -1.07 -6.78
C LEU A 66 -4.77 -1.67 -6.94
N SER A 67 -5.38 -2.13 -5.85
CA SER A 67 -6.75 -2.68 -5.89
C SER A 67 -7.77 -1.58 -6.10
N LYS A 68 -7.69 -0.48 -5.32
CA LYS A 68 -8.75 0.52 -5.27
C LYS A 68 -8.66 1.60 -6.34
N GLY A 69 -7.47 2.09 -6.65
CA GLY A 69 -7.28 3.14 -7.65
C GLY A 69 -7.27 2.62 -9.07
N PHE A 70 -6.81 1.38 -9.27
CA PHE A 70 -6.50 0.88 -10.60
C PHE A 70 -7.12 -0.48 -10.94
N GLY A 71 -7.72 -1.19 -9.97
CA GLY A 71 -8.32 -2.51 -10.21
C GLY A 71 -7.32 -3.57 -10.69
N LEU A 72 -6.03 -3.42 -10.34
CA LEU A 72 -4.95 -4.26 -10.87
C LEU A 72 -4.71 -5.53 -10.05
N ILE A 73 -5.17 -5.55 -8.80
CA ILE A 73 -5.10 -6.73 -7.93
C ILE A 73 -6.46 -6.97 -7.28
N ASN A 74 -6.84 -8.25 -7.17
CA ASN A 74 -8.15 -8.65 -6.65
C ASN A 74 -8.09 -9.19 -5.22
N ARG A 75 -7.12 -8.75 -4.41
CA ARG A 75 -7.07 -9.11 -3.00
C ARG A 75 -7.49 -7.95 -2.12
N PHE A 76 -8.20 -8.28 -1.04
CA PHE A 76 -8.49 -7.34 0.02
C PHE A 76 -7.18 -6.81 0.61
N SER A 77 -7.16 -5.50 0.85
CA SER A 77 -6.05 -4.82 1.48
C SER A 77 -6.64 -3.89 2.52
N GLU A 78 -6.32 -4.17 3.76
CA GLU A 78 -7.02 -3.66 4.93
C GLU A 78 -6.34 -2.44 5.56
N ASP A 79 -5.10 -2.21 5.16
CA ASP A 79 -4.22 -1.13 5.62
C ASP A 79 -4.21 0.00 4.58
N ILE A 80 -4.02 1.24 5.02
CA ILE A 80 -3.83 2.41 4.17
C ILE A 80 -2.38 2.84 4.27
N ASP A 81 -1.63 2.69 3.17
CA ASP A 81 -0.27 3.21 3.05
C ASP A 81 -0.31 4.62 2.46
N VAL A 82 0.08 5.64 3.23
CA VAL A 82 0.23 7.01 2.75
C VAL A 82 1.65 7.52 2.98
N THR A 83 2.11 8.42 2.12
CA THR A 83 3.33 9.18 2.37
C THR A 83 3.01 10.67 2.41
N VAL A 84 3.64 11.36 3.36
CA VAL A 84 3.59 12.81 3.50
C VAL A 84 4.71 13.42 2.66
N PHE A 85 4.40 14.49 1.93
CA PHE A 85 5.41 15.23 1.19
C PHE A 85 6.39 15.87 2.17
N ARG A 86 7.64 15.42 2.15
CA ARG A 86 8.72 15.88 3.05
C ARG A 86 8.95 17.40 3.01
N ASP A 87 8.74 18.01 1.85
CA ASP A 87 8.88 19.45 1.65
C ASP A 87 7.85 20.22 2.50
N ASP A 88 6.63 19.68 2.64
CA ASP A 88 5.52 20.31 3.33
C ASP A 88 5.63 20.16 4.86
N ILE A 89 6.49 19.27 5.35
CA ILE A 89 6.84 19.12 6.77
C ILE A 89 8.20 19.75 7.11
N GLY A 90 8.75 20.58 6.22
CA GLY A 90 9.96 21.35 6.46
C GLY A 90 11.27 20.57 6.30
N GLU A 91 11.22 19.37 5.73
CA GLU A 91 12.38 18.47 5.57
C GLU A 91 12.63 18.10 4.10
N PRO A 92 12.82 19.07 3.18
CA PRO A 92 13.13 18.78 1.78
C PRO A 92 14.47 18.03 1.66
N ALA A 93 14.52 16.97 0.85
CA ALA A 93 15.74 16.21 0.64
C ALA A 93 15.72 15.42 -0.68
N THR A 94 16.60 15.75 -1.61
CA THR A 94 16.81 14.94 -2.83
C THR A 94 17.73 13.76 -2.57
N ILE A 95 17.72 12.75 -3.45
CA ILE A 95 18.63 11.61 -3.34
C ILE A 95 20.07 12.10 -3.50
N GLU A 96 20.32 12.98 -4.47
CA GLU A 96 21.64 13.54 -4.79
C GLU A 96 22.24 14.28 -3.59
N GLU A 97 21.45 15.13 -2.92
CA GLU A 97 21.88 15.82 -1.71
C GLU A 97 22.24 14.84 -0.59
N LEU A 98 21.40 13.83 -0.36
CA LEU A 98 21.63 12.81 0.66
C LEU A 98 22.85 11.95 0.34
N GLU A 99 23.10 11.64 -0.93
CA GLU A 99 24.26 10.88 -1.40
C GLU A 99 25.57 11.62 -1.17
N ALA A 100 25.60 12.95 -1.38
CA ALA A 100 26.76 13.80 -1.15
C ALA A 100 27.14 13.91 0.34
N LEU A 101 26.24 13.57 1.26
CA LEU A 101 26.51 13.58 2.70
C LEU A 101 27.33 12.37 3.15
N SER A 102 28.19 12.58 4.15
CA SER A 102 28.80 11.48 4.89
C SER A 102 27.74 10.63 5.58
N GLY A 103 28.02 9.36 5.83
CA GLY A 103 27.04 8.43 6.43
C GLY A 103 26.42 8.93 7.74
N LYS A 104 27.20 9.60 8.59
CA LYS A 104 26.70 10.20 9.84
C LYS A 104 25.72 11.36 9.58
N LYS A 105 26.04 12.26 8.65
CA LYS A 105 25.17 13.40 8.28
C LYS A 105 23.90 12.92 7.58
N ARG A 106 24.03 11.95 6.68
CA ARG A 106 22.90 11.31 6.00
C ARG A 106 21.94 10.68 7.00
N ARG A 107 22.46 9.91 7.96
CA ARG A 107 21.63 9.32 9.04
C ARG A 107 20.87 10.39 9.81
N ALA A 108 21.55 11.45 10.25
CA ALA A 108 20.92 12.54 10.96
C ALA A 108 19.80 13.23 10.14
N ARG A 109 19.98 13.39 8.82
CA ARG A 109 18.93 13.95 7.95
C ARG A 109 17.74 13.01 7.79
N LEU A 110 17.97 11.71 7.65
CA LEU A 110 16.90 10.71 7.60
C LEU A 110 16.13 10.60 8.91
N ASP A 111 16.80 10.79 10.05
CA ASP A 111 16.18 10.83 11.36
C ASP A 111 15.33 12.11 11.52
N ALA A 112 15.82 13.27 11.08
CA ALA A 112 15.04 14.52 11.07
C ALA A 112 13.76 14.43 10.22
N ILE A 113 13.82 13.82 9.03
CA ILE A 113 12.64 13.54 8.20
C ILE A 113 11.65 12.64 8.94
N LYS A 114 12.15 11.60 9.62
CA LYS A 114 11.31 10.69 10.41
C LYS A 114 10.63 11.46 11.56
N ASP A 115 11.38 12.24 12.32
CA ASP A 115 10.89 12.99 13.49
C ASP A 115 9.85 14.05 13.10
N ALA A 116 10.08 14.80 12.01
CA ALA A 116 9.13 15.78 11.49
C ALA A 116 7.82 15.11 11.05
N CYS A 117 7.92 13.98 10.35
CA CYS A 117 6.75 13.20 9.95
C CYS A 117 6.03 12.64 11.19
N GLN A 118 6.75 12.10 12.18
CA GLN A 118 6.16 11.64 13.43
C GLN A 118 5.39 12.75 14.15
N ALA A 119 5.97 13.95 14.23
CA ALA A 119 5.32 15.11 14.86
C ALA A 119 4.02 15.50 14.13
N TYR A 120 4.02 15.48 12.80
CA TYR A 120 2.82 15.75 12.00
C TYR A 120 1.72 14.70 12.20
N ILE A 121 2.07 13.41 12.09
CA ILE A 121 1.13 12.29 12.19
C ILE A 121 0.49 12.25 13.58
N ASN A 122 1.28 12.33 14.66
CA ASN A 122 0.78 12.21 16.04
C ASN A 122 0.10 13.48 16.56
N GLY A 123 0.36 14.62 15.93
CA GLY A 123 -0.19 15.92 16.30
C GLY A 123 -1.31 16.34 15.35
N PRO A 124 -1.07 17.26 14.40
CA PRO A 124 -2.10 17.81 13.51
C PRO A 124 -2.98 16.78 12.82
N LEU A 125 -2.40 15.76 12.17
CA LEU A 125 -3.19 14.79 11.40
C LEU A 125 -4.14 14.01 12.29
N ARG A 126 -3.63 13.43 13.40
CA ARG A 126 -4.45 12.69 14.36
C ARG A 126 -5.58 13.56 14.93
N ALA A 127 -5.29 14.81 15.28
CA ALA A 127 -6.28 15.73 15.82
C ALA A 127 -7.39 16.04 14.80
N GLU A 128 -7.02 16.29 13.54
CA GLU A 128 -7.99 16.56 12.48
C GLU A 128 -8.84 15.34 12.13
N LEU A 129 -8.23 14.16 11.97
CA LEU A 129 -8.97 12.91 11.75
C LEU A 129 -9.92 12.58 12.89
N THR A 130 -9.49 12.79 14.15
CA THR A 130 -10.34 12.60 15.34
C THR A 130 -11.57 13.49 15.26
N ARG A 131 -11.38 14.77 14.97
CA ARG A 131 -12.47 15.74 14.84
C ARG A 131 -13.42 15.35 13.69
N ILE A 132 -12.89 15.04 12.51
CA ILE A 132 -13.68 14.63 11.35
C ILE A 132 -14.54 13.40 11.70
N LEU A 133 -13.93 12.36 12.28
CA LEU A 133 -14.63 11.15 12.66
C LEU A 133 -15.77 11.43 13.66
N GLN A 134 -15.50 12.21 14.71
CA GLN A 134 -16.49 12.56 15.73
C GLN A 134 -17.64 13.41 15.15
N ASP A 135 -17.32 14.45 14.38
CA ASP A 135 -18.30 15.35 13.77
C ASP A 135 -19.24 14.57 12.82
N ARG A 136 -18.68 13.67 12.00
CA ARG A 136 -19.43 12.89 11.01
C ARG A 136 -20.32 11.83 11.68
N LEU A 137 -19.83 11.14 12.70
CA LEU A 137 -20.64 10.20 13.49
C LEU A 137 -21.78 10.91 14.22
N GLN A 138 -21.50 12.05 14.85
CA GLN A 138 -22.53 12.86 15.51
C GLN A 138 -23.57 13.37 14.51
N GLY A 139 -23.13 13.82 13.33
CA GLY A 139 -24.02 14.25 12.25
C GLY A 139 -24.93 13.14 11.73
N ALA A 140 -24.46 11.90 11.74
CA ALA A 140 -25.23 10.70 11.40
C ALA A 140 -26.10 10.17 12.56
N GLY A 141 -26.11 10.82 13.72
CA GLY A 141 -26.88 10.36 14.89
C GLY A 141 -26.28 9.16 15.63
N LEU A 142 -25.00 8.84 15.39
CA LEU A 142 -24.27 7.77 16.05
C LEU A 142 -23.49 8.30 17.28
N ASP A 143 -23.17 7.39 18.22
CA ASP A 143 -22.34 7.74 19.37
C ASP A 143 -20.90 8.02 18.93
N ALA A 144 -20.49 9.29 18.99
CA ALA A 144 -19.12 9.71 18.69
C ALA A 144 -18.08 9.07 19.64
N GLY A 145 -18.48 8.65 20.84
CA GLY A 145 -17.63 7.92 21.80
C GLY A 145 -17.32 6.48 21.39
N ALA A 146 -18.06 5.91 20.43
CA ALA A 146 -17.82 4.57 19.91
C ALA A 146 -16.62 4.49 18.95
N ALA A 147 -16.02 5.63 18.60
CA ALA A 147 -14.91 5.73 17.66
C ALA A 147 -13.75 6.52 18.26
N ARG A 148 -12.52 6.22 17.81
CA ARG A 148 -11.32 6.95 18.24
C ARG A 148 -10.18 6.77 17.26
N VAL A 149 -9.28 7.75 17.23
CA VAL A 149 -8.03 7.69 16.49
C VAL A 149 -6.86 7.63 17.47
N GLU A 150 -6.10 6.54 17.41
CA GLU A 150 -5.00 6.26 18.34
C GLU A 150 -3.69 6.04 17.58
N VAL A 151 -2.58 6.17 18.30
CA VAL A 151 -1.26 5.79 17.79
C VAL A 151 -1.13 4.28 17.93
N ASP A 152 -0.56 3.61 16.92
CA ASP A 152 -0.20 2.19 17.07
C ASP A 152 1.12 2.08 17.85
N GLU A 153 1.03 1.74 19.14
CA GLU A 153 2.21 1.56 20.00
C GLU A 153 3.13 0.41 19.55
N ALA A 154 2.64 -0.48 18.68
CA ALA A 154 3.45 -1.56 18.10
C ALA A 154 4.35 -1.08 16.94
N ASP A 155 4.12 0.13 16.41
CA ASP A 155 4.96 0.69 15.35
C ASP A 155 6.25 1.31 15.93
N PRO A 156 7.43 0.72 15.67
CA PRO A 156 8.69 1.25 16.18
C PRO A 156 9.06 2.61 15.59
N ASP A 157 8.48 2.98 14.45
CA ASP A 157 8.69 4.29 13.85
C ASP A 157 7.72 5.34 14.39
N GLY A 158 6.62 4.94 15.04
CA GLY A 158 5.63 5.84 15.63
C GLY A 158 4.87 6.68 14.59
N GLN A 159 4.72 6.17 13.37
CA GLN A 159 4.11 6.86 12.23
C GLN A 159 2.79 6.20 11.78
N THR A 160 2.25 5.33 12.63
CA THR A 160 1.01 4.59 12.36
C THR A 160 -0.13 5.09 13.24
N LEU A 161 -1.28 5.36 12.61
CA LEU A 161 -2.53 5.62 13.31
C LEU A 161 -3.51 4.47 13.15
N LEU A 162 -4.33 4.23 14.17
CA LEU A 162 -5.45 3.30 14.16
C LEU A 162 -6.75 4.10 14.26
N ILE A 163 -7.62 3.97 13.26
CA ILE A 163 -8.99 4.49 13.31
C ILE A 163 -9.91 3.36 13.72
N TRP A 164 -10.40 3.43 14.95
CA TRP A 164 -11.44 2.52 15.46
C TRP A 164 -12.81 3.10 15.13
N TYR A 165 -13.63 2.31 14.45
CA TYR A 165 -14.96 2.70 13.99
C TYR A 165 -16.05 1.86 14.69
N PRO A 166 -17.30 2.36 14.75
CA PRO A 166 -18.43 1.58 15.26
C PRO A 166 -18.79 0.48 14.26
N ALA A 167 -18.51 -0.77 14.61
CA ALA A 167 -18.81 -1.91 13.75
C ALA A 167 -20.32 -2.23 13.73
N ALA A 168 -20.88 -2.36 12.54
CA ALA A 168 -22.20 -2.93 12.26
C ALA A 168 -22.17 -4.46 12.16
N THR A 169 -21.03 -5.03 11.75
CA THR A 169 -20.86 -6.49 11.65
C THR A 169 -20.44 -7.13 12.98
N PRO A 170 -20.72 -8.42 13.19
CA PRO A 170 -20.24 -9.14 14.37
C PRO A 170 -18.72 -9.10 14.47
N ARG A 171 -18.19 -8.85 15.69
CA ARG A 171 -16.75 -8.82 15.95
C ARG A 171 -16.11 -10.17 15.59
N SER A 172 -14.94 -10.10 14.97
CA SER A 172 -14.09 -11.24 14.61
C SER A 172 -12.70 -11.05 15.22
N ASP A 173 -12.09 -12.14 15.67
CA ASP A 173 -10.70 -12.13 16.13
C ASP A 173 -9.71 -11.97 14.96
N TYR A 174 -10.14 -12.28 13.73
CA TYR A 174 -9.30 -12.23 12.54
C TYR A 174 -9.33 -10.85 11.86
N VAL A 175 -10.52 -10.26 11.71
CA VAL A 175 -10.68 -8.92 11.11
C VAL A 175 -10.94 -7.91 12.22
N ARG A 176 -9.89 -7.20 12.61
CA ARG A 176 -9.99 -6.10 13.58
C ARG A 176 -10.81 -4.96 12.97
N ALA A 177 -11.82 -4.49 13.72
CA ALA A 177 -12.63 -3.30 13.41
C ALA A 177 -11.83 -2.00 13.65
N ALA A 178 -10.68 -1.90 12.98
CA ALA A 178 -9.84 -0.72 12.96
C ALA A 178 -9.16 -0.62 11.60
N ILE A 179 -9.05 0.61 11.09
CA ILE A 179 -8.25 0.91 9.90
C ILE A 179 -6.86 1.31 10.37
N LYS A 180 -5.84 0.66 9.83
CA LYS A 180 -4.44 1.02 10.07
C LYS A 180 -4.00 1.98 8.96
N ILE A 181 -3.53 3.16 9.35
CA ILE A 181 -2.91 4.12 8.44
C ILE A 181 -1.41 4.08 8.69
N GLU A 182 -0.67 3.40 7.83
CA GLU A 182 0.79 3.41 7.83
C GLU A 182 1.27 4.64 7.06
N SER A 183 1.94 5.56 7.76
CA SER A 183 2.45 6.79 7.16
C SER A 183 3.97 6.79 7.05
N GLY A 184 4.51 7.76 6.31
CA GLY A 184 5.95 8.06 6.31
C GLY A 184 6.29 9.23 5.41
N ALA A 185 7.54 9.67 5.42
CA ALA A 185 8.03 10.76 4.54
C ALA A 185 9.26 10.33 3.72
N LYS A 186 9.46 9.02 3.58
CA LYS A 186 10.62 8.41 2.93
C LYS A 186 10.30 7.74 1.59
N SER A 187 9.04 7.77 1.14
CA SER A 187 8.67 7.18 -0.15
C SER A 187 8.95 8.17 -1.28
N ALA A 188 9.19 7.66 -2.49
CA ALA A 188 9.29 8.54 -3.63
C ALA A 188 7.88 9.02 -4.01
N LEU A 189 7.83 10.22 -4.57
CA LEU A 189 6.59 10.94 -4.79
C LEU A 189 6.11 10.78 -6.24
N ASP A 190 7.02 10.58 -7.19
CA ASP A 190 6.71 10.58 -8.62
C ASP A 190 7.07 9.26 -9.30
N PRO A 191 6.40 8.88 -10.39
CA PRO A 191 5.19 9.52 -10.91
C PRO A 191 3.94 9.15 -10.10
N ASN A 192 2.95 10.05 -10.12
CA ASN A 192 1.68 9.92 -9.43
C ASN A 192 0.56 10.57 -10.25
N SER A 193 -0.65 10.06 -10.06
CA SER A 193 -1.87 10.55 -10.69
C SER A 193 -3.04 10.55 -9.72
N GLU A 194 -4.12 11.24 -10.06
CA GLU A 194 -5.36 11.16 -9.29
C GLU A 194 -6.20 9.98 -9.77
N ALA A 195 -6.66 9.15 -8.83
CA ALA A 195 -7.54 8.04 -9.10
C ALA A 195 -8.82 8.16 -8.26
N PRO A 196 -10.00 7.85 -8.82
CA PRO A 196 -11.21 7.68 -8.02
C PRO A 196 -11.11 6.37 -7.23
N ILE A 197 -11.58 6.38 -5.99
CA ILE A 197 -11.64 5.19 -5.13
C ILE A 197 -13.08 4.90 -4.78
N LYS A 198 -13.47 3.62 -4.81
CA LYS A 198 -14.85 3.20 -4.61
C LYS A 198 -14.95 2.03 -3.61
N PRO A 199 -15.82 2.10 -2.59
CA PRO A 199 -16.08 0.95 -1.72
C PRO A 199 -16.90 -0.11 -2.46
N TYR A 200 -16.69 -1.38 -2.15
CA TYR A 200 -17.39 -2.48 -2.84
C TYR A 200 -18.90 -2.45 -2.68
N VAL A 201 -19.38 -1.95 -1.52
CA VAL A 201 -20.80 -1.83 -1.18
C VAL A 201 -21.55 -0.86 -2.10
N ASP A 202 -20.85 0.06 -2.77
CA ASP A 202 -21.50 1.01 -3.67
C ASP A 202 -22.24 0.34 -4.83
N ASP A 203 -21.69 -0.75 -5.37
CA ASP A 203 -22.35 -1.50 -6.46
C ASP A 203 -23.71 -2.09 -6.04
N ASP A 204 -23.95 -2.23 -4.74
CA ASP A 204 -25.19 -2.75 -4.15
C ASP A 204 -26.08 -1.64 -3.55
N LEU A 205 -25.67 -0.36 -3.68
CA LEU A 205 -26.39 0.83 -3.21
C LEU A 205 -26.67 1.81 -4.36
N PRO A 206 -27.49 1.44 -5.37
CA PRO A 206 -27.66 2.19 -6.62
C PRO A 206 -28.29 3.60 -6.48
N ALA A 207 -28.79 3.94 -5.29
CA ALA A 207 -29.32 5.27 -4.99
C ALA A 207 -28.24 6.26 -4.52
N LEU A 208 -27.03 5.77 -4.21
CA LEU A 208 -25.91 6.53 -3.68
C LEU A 208 -24.73 6.48 -4.67
N ASP A 209 -23.81 7.43 -4.50
CA ASP A 209 -22.48 7.41 -5.12
C ASP A 209 -21.44 7.67 -4.03
N LEU A 210 -20.78 6.61 -3.59
CA LEU A 210 -19.71 6.59 -2.59
C LEU A 210 -18.32 6.76 -3.22
N THR A 211 -18.23 7.16 -4.48
CA THR A 211 -16.95 7.44 -5.12
C THR A 211 -16.23 8.56 -4.38
N VAL A 212 -14.97 8.28 -4.02
CA VAL A 212 -14.03 9.24 -3.47
C VAL A 212 -13.22 9.80 -4.64
N PRO A 213 -13.44 11.07 -5.02
CA PRO A 213 -12.72 11.66 -6.13
C PRO A 213 -11.30 12.07 -5.73
N ALA A 214 -10.44 12.27 -6.74
CA ALA A 214 -9.16 12.98 -6.63
C ALA A 214 -8.17 12.42 -5.59
N VAL A 215 -8.13 11.10 -5.37
CA VAL A 215 -7.13 10.50 -4.48
C VAL A 215 -5.80 10.45 -5.20
N ARG A 216 -4.85 11.31 -4.77
CA ARG A 216 -3.50 11.34 -5.32
C ARG A 216 -2.76 10.05 -4.97
N THR A 217 -2.34 9.31 -5.98
CA THR A 217 -1.89 7.92 -5.86
C THR A 217 -0.61 7.68 -6.67
N VAL A 218 0.33 6.89 -6.13
CA VAL A 218 1.53 6.46 -6.87
C VAL A 218 1.12 5.65 -8.09
N ASP A 219 1.73 5.94 -9.24
CA ASP A 219 1.36 5.26 -10.47
C ASP A 219 1.73 3.75 -10.41
N PRO A 220 0.94 2.89 -11.08
CA PRO A 220 1.15 1.45 -11.03
C PRO A 220 2.50 0.98 -11.57
N GLU A 221 3.06 1.67 -12.58
CA GLU A 221 4.37 1.36 -13.16
C GLU A 221 5.50 1.51 -12.14
N ARG A 222 5.42 2.56 -11.29
CA ARG A 222 6.35 2.74 -10.19
C ARG A 222 6.16 1.68 -9.12
N THR A 223 4.91 1.36 -8.78
CA THR A 223 4.61 0.31 -7.80
C THR A 223 5.10 -1.07 -8.29
N PHE A 224 5.03 -1.33 -9.59
CA PHE A 224 5.61 -2.52 -10.22
C PHE A 224 7.13 -2.58 -9.97
N TRP A 225 7.86 -1.49 -10.25
CA TRP A 225 9.30 -1.46 -10.01
C TRP A 225 9.66 -1.52 -8.52
N ASP A 226 8.92 -0.84 -7.64
CA ASP A 226 9.09 -0.96 -6.19
C ASP A 226 8.94 -2.44 -5.76
N LYS A 227 7.99 -3.19 -6.35
CA LYS A 227 7.82 -4.63 -6.07
C LYS A 227 8.94 -5.49 -6.61
N VAL A 228 9.48 -5.20 -7.81
CA VAL A 228 10.69 -5.87 -8.34
C VAL A 228 11.85 -5.70 -7.35
N VAL A 229 12.08 -4.47 -6.86
CA VAL A 229 13.15 -4.17 -5.90
C VAL A 229 12.91 -4.86 -4.54
N ILE A 230 11.67 -4.90 -4.07
CA ILE A 230 11.28 -5.64 -2.86
C ILE A 230 11.60 -7.14 -3.01
N LEU A 231 11.17 -7.78 -4.11
CA LEU A 231 11.46 -9.20 -4.33
C LEU A 231 12.96 -9.46 -4.43
N HIS A 232 13.72 -8.59 -5.11
CA HIS A 232 15.17 -8.66 -5.13
C HIS A 232 15.76 -8.67 -3.71
N GLY A 233 15.40 -7.69 -2.89
CA GLY A 233 15.90 -7.59 -1.52
C GLY A 233 15.53 -8.79 -0.66
N LEU A 234 14.30 -9.28 -0.77
CA LEU A 234 13.81 -10.44 -0.02
C LEU A 234 14.50 -11.73 -0.44
N ARG A 235 14.77 -11.89 -1.74
CA ARG A 235 15.50 -13.03 -2.27
C ARG A 235 16.96 -13.04 -1.81
N ARG A 236 17.63 -11.89 -1.86
CA ARG A 236 19.00 -11.70 -1.32
C ARG A 236 19.09 -11.92 0.19
N TRP A 237 18.07 -11.47 0.92
CA TRP A 237 17.95 -11.74 2.35
C TRP A 237 17.93 -13.25 2.60
N PHE A 238 17.09 -13.97 1.88
CA PHE A 238 16.98 -15.43 2.01
C PHE A 238 18.30 -16.12 1.69
N ASP A 239 18.97 -15.76 0.59
CA ASP A 239 20.28 -16.32 0.23
C ASP A 239 21.32 -16.20 1.37
N LYS A 240 21.27 -15.09 2.12
CA LYS A 240 22.24 -14.78 3.19
C LYS A 240 21.84 -15.33 4.56
N ARG A 241 20.53 -15.44 4.84
CA ARG A 241 20.00 -15.75 6.18
C ARG A 241 19.36 -17.14 6.28
N GLY A 242 18.94 -17.73 5.16
CA GLY A 242 18.24 -19.01 5.13
C GLY A 242 16.80 -18.97 5.65
N GLU A 243 16.24 -17.77 5.84
CA GLU A 243 14.89 -17.54 6.38
C GLU A 243 14.21 -16.38 5.65
N LEU A 244 12.88 -16.39 5.57
CA LEU A 244 12.13 -15.25 5.06
C LEU A 244 12.23 -14.04 6.01
N HIS A 245 12.41 -12.85 5.45
CA HIS A 245 12.42 -11.61 6.22
C HIS A 245 11.09 -11.42 6.99
N GLY A 246 11.18 -10.89 8.22
CA GLY A 246 9.98 -10.62 9.04
C GLY A 246 9.25 -11.87 9.53
N GLY A 247 9.93 -13.02 9.59
CA GLY A 247 9.32 -14.28 10.04
C GLY A 247 8.41 -14.94 9.01
N GLY A 248 8.50 -14.53 7.73
CA GLY A 248 7.80 -15.17 6.62
C GLY A 248 6.32 -14.79 6.47
N GLN A 249 5.83 -13.84 7.25
CA GLN A 249 4.45 -13.38 7.15
C GLN A 249 4.30 -12.28 6.10
N ARG A 250 3.22 -12.35 5.31
CA ARG A 250 2.83 -11.32 4.32
C ARG A 250 3.91 -11.06 3.25
N VAL A 251 4.73 -12.08 2.93
CA VAL A 251 5.79 -11.99 1.91
C VAL A 251 5.25 -12.37 0.53
N SER A 252 4.48 -13.46 0.46
CA SER A 252 3.88 -14.00 -0.76
C SER A 252 2.96 -13.00 -1.49
N ARG A 253 2.36 -12.03 -0.77
CA ARG A 253 1.57 -10.95 -1.38
C ARG A 253 2.35 -10.12 -2.38
N HIS A 254 3.67 -9.96 -2.18
CA HIS A 254 4.51 -9.22 -3.13
C HIS A 254 4.68 -10.00 -4.45
N TYR A 255 4.78 -11.33 -4.37
CA TYR A 255 4.82 -12.22 -5.54
C TYR A 255 3.48 -12.21 -6.28
N TYR A 256 2.37 -12.36 -5.55
CA TYR A 256 1.02 -12.29 -6.12
C TYR A 256 0.77 -10.94 -6.82
N ASP A 257 1.02 -9.83 -6.14
CA ASP A 257 0.78 -8.51 -6.73
C ASP A 257 1.65 -8.30 -7.98
N LEU A 258 2.92 -8.75 -7.97
CA LEU A 258 3.80 -8.62 -9.12
C LEU A 258 3.39 -9.53 -10.28
N HIS A 259 2.88 -10.74 -10.00
CA HIS A 259 2.25 -11.61 -11.00
C HIS A 259 1.07 -10.91 -11.70
N GLN A 260 0.16 -10.32 -10.92
CA GLN A 260 -0.99 -9.59 -11.45
C GLN A 260 -0.56 -8.39 -12.33
N LEU A 261 0.41 -7.60 -11.85
CA LEU A 261 0.91 -6.44 -12.58
C LEU A 261 1.66 -6.85 -13.86
N ALA A 262 2.44 -7.92 -13.83
CA ALA A 262 3.20 -8.42 -14.97
C ALA A 262 2.30 -8.94 -16.10
N ALA A 263 1.12 -9.46 -15.76
CA ALA A 263 0.10 -9.89 -16.72
C ALA A 263 -0.69 -8.72 -17.32
N ALA A 264 -0.74 -7.57 -16.63
CA ALA A 264 -1.45 -6.39 -17.07
C ALA A 264 -0.58 -5.49 -17.99
N ARG A 265 -1.23 -4.55 -18.70
CA ARG A 265 -0.55 -3.58 -19.59
C ARG A 265 0.51 -2.75 -18.87
N VAL A 266 0.26 -2.42 -17.59
CA VAL A 266 1.21 -1.72 -16.72
C VAL A 266 2.57 -2.41 -16.66
N GLY A 267 2.62 -3.75 -16.54
CA GLY A 267 3.88 -4.47 -16.45
C GLY A 267 4.72 -4.32 -17.71
N ALA A 268 4.07 -4.38 -18.89
CA ALA A 268 4.75 -4.14 -20.16
C ALA A 268 5.25 -2.69 -20.29
N ALA A 269 4.43 -1.71 -19.88
CA ALA A 269 4.82 -0.30 -19.89
C ALA A 269 6.00 -0.02 -18.95
N ALA A 270 5.97 -0.55 -17.72
CA ALA A 270 7.02 -0.39 -16.73
C ALA A 270 8.35 -1.00 -17.20
N ILE A 271 8.33 -2.20 -17.78
CA ILE A 271 9.54 -2.86 -18.32
C ILE A 271 10.14 -2.05 -19.49
N ALA A 272 9.30 -1.38 -20.29
CA ALA A 272 9.75 -0.52 -21.38
C ALA A 272 10.39 0.80 -20.89
N ASP A 273 10.27 1.13 -19.60
CA ASP A 273 10.92 2.28 -18.95
C ASP A 273 11.96 1.82 -17.90
N PRO A 274 13.16 1.43 -18.33
CA PRO A 274 14.23 1.03 -17.41
C PRO A 274 14.77 2.20 -16.57
N ALA A 275 14.52 3.45 -16.95
CA ALA A 275 14.95 4.61 -16.18
C ALA A 275 14.14 4.72 -14.89
N LEU A 276 12.82 4.50 -14.95
CA LEU A 276 11.97 4.41 -13.76
C LEU A 276 12.42 3.27 -12.82
N GLY A 277 12.82 2.12 -13.39
CA GLY A 277 13.38 1.02 -12.60
C GLY A 277 14.67 1.40 -11.86
N ALA A 278 15.59 2.09 -12.55
CA ALA A 278 16.83 2.58 -11.94
C ALA A 278 16.57 3.60 -10.82
N ASP A 279 15.59 4.50 -11.01
CA ASP A 279 15.15 5.44 -9.99
C ASP A 279 14.60 4.72 -8.75
N CYS A 280 13.70 3.75 -8.92
CA CYS A 280 13.18 2.92 -7.84
C CYS A 280 14.29 2.23 -7.04
N VAL A 281 15.30 1.68 -7.72
CA VAL A 281 16.47 1.06 -7.06
C VAL A 281 17.27 2.10 -6.27
N ALA A 282 17.60 3.24 -6.87
CA ALA A 282 18.35 4.31 -6.19
C ALA A 282 17.61 4.81 -4.95
N HIS A 283 16.31 5.03 -5.07
CA HIS A 283 15.43 5.42 -3.98
C HIS A 283 15.42 4.37 -2.86
N ALA A 284 15.20 3.09 -3.18
CA ALA A 284 15.21 2.02 -2.19
C ALA A 284 16.57 1.88 -1.48
N ARG A 285 17.67 2.06 -2.22
CA ARG A 285 19.03 2.08 -1.67
C ARG A 285 19.27 3.23 -0.68
N MET A 286 18.64 4.38 -0.90
CA MET A 286 18.75 5.53 -0.01
C MET A 286 17.94 5.34 1.27
N PHE A 287 16.68 4.92 1.14
CA PHE A 287 15.70 5.02 2.22
C PHE A 287 15.42 3.69 2.95
N PHE A 288 15.61 2.54 2.28
CA PHE A 288 15.16 1.23 2.78
C PHE A 288 16.26 0.16 2.78
N ASN A 289 17.51 0.52 2.48
CA ASN A 289 18.58 -0.44 2.30
C ASN A 289 18.99 -1.15 3.59
N ARG A 290 19.27 -2.45 3.45
CA ARG A 290 19.89 -3.30 4.46
C ARG A 290 21.06 -4.03 3.81
N PRO A 291 22.18 -4.27 4.52
CA PRO A 291 23.31 -5.01 3.94
C PRO A 291 22.90 -6.36 3.31
N ASP A 292 21.93 -7.03 3.93
CA ASP A 292 21.48 -8.34 3.46
C ASP A 292 20.52 -8.29 2.28
N PHE A 293 19.94 -7.13 1.96
CA PHE A 293 19.11 -6.97 0.77
C PHE A 293 19.92 -6.82 -0.52
N ASP A 294 21.20 -6.43 -0.40
CA ASP A 294 22.11 -6.30 -1.55
C ASP A 294 21.52 -5.51 -2.74
N LEU A 295 20.79 -4.44 -2.44
CA LEU A 295 20.08 -3.64 -3.44
C LEU A 295 21.04 -2.97 -4.45
N ALA A 296 22.34 -2.90 -4.14
CA ALA A 296 23.35 -2.43 -5.10
C ALA A 296 23.51 -3.38 -6.30
N SER A 297 23.13 -4.67 -6.15
CA SER A 297 23.14 -5.65 -7.24
C SER A 297 21.84 -5.71 -8.04
N ALA A 298 20.81 -4.93 -7.66
CA ALA A 298 19.54 -4.84 -8.37
C ALA A 298 19.66 -3.95 -9.61
N VAL A 299 20.38 -4.43 -10.62
CA VAL A 299 20.59 -3.75 -11.91
C VAL A 299 20.19 -4.67 -13.06
N PRO A 300 19.90 -4.13 -14.26
CA PRO A 300 19.58 -4.95 -15.43
C PRO A 300 20.63 -6.04 -15.68
N GLY A 301 20.18 -7.28 -15.84
CA GLY A 301 21.05 -8.45 -16.00
C GLY A 301 21.43 -9.17 -14.71
N SER A 302 21.08 -8.65 -13.53
CA SER A 302 21.37 -9.28 -12.24
C SER A 302 20.24 -9.22 -11.22
N PHE A 303 19.00 -8.94 -11.65
CA PHE A 303 17.84 -9.08 -10.77
C PHE A 303 17.67 -10.55 -10.34
N VAL A 304 17.32 -10.77 -9.07
CA VAL A 304 16.98 -12.09 -8.53
C VAL A 304 15.61 -12.00 -7.87
N LEU A 305 14.58 -12.56 -8.49
CA LEU A 305 13.20 -12.49 -8.04
C LEU A 305 12.63 -13.87 -7.71
N ALA A 306 12.95 -14.88 -8.54
CA ALA A 306 12.44 -16.23 -8.36
C ALA A 306 12.99 -16.83 -7.05
N PRO A 307 12.11 -17.37 -6.19
CA PRO A 307 12.52 -18.06 -4.97
C PRO A 307 13.05 -19.46 -5.33
N HIS A 308 13.87 -20.06 -4.46
CA HIS A 308 14.38 -21.41 -4.64
C HIS A 308 14.41 -22.18 -3.32
N ASP A 309 14.56 -23.50 -3.44
CA ASP A 309 14.74 -24.44 -2.32
C ASP A 309 13.69 -24.23 -1.21
N ALA A 310 14.14 -24.10 0.04
CA ALA A 310 13.28 -23.93 1.21
C ALA A 310 12.48 -22.61 1.20
N MET A 311 12.84 -21.62 0.37
CA MET A 311 12.07 -20.38 0.25
C MET A 311 10.70 -20.63 -0.38
N ILE A 312 10.62 -21.53 -1.37
CA ILE A 312 9.37 -21.89 -2.06
C ILE A 312 8.37 -22.44 -1.05
N GLU A 313 8.80 -23.37 -0.20
CA GLU A 313 7.90 -23.99 0.78
C GLU A 313 7.44 -23.01 1.87
N GLN A 314 8.32 -22.10 2.33
CA GLN A 314 7.92 -21.05 3.27
C GLN A 314 6.92 -20.08 2.63
N LEU A 315 7.14 -19.67 1.38
CA LEU A 315 6.20 -18.81 0.65
C LEU A 315 4.88 -19.50 0.36
N ARG A 316 4.88 -20.81 0.11
CA ARG A 316 3.66 -21.60 -0.10
C ARG A 316 2.76 -21.62 1.13
N VAL A 317 3.36 -21.72 2.32
CA VAL A 317 2.63 -21.64 3.60
C VAL A 317 2.02 -20.25 3.77
N ASP A 318 2.79 -19.19 3.54
CA ASP A 318 2.30 -17.80 3.62
C ASP A 318 1.21 -17.51 2.56
N TYR A 319 1.36 -18.02 1.33
CA TYR A 319 0.37 -17.84 0.26
C TYR A 319 -0.97 -18.47 0.63
N ARG A 320 -0.97 -19.70 1.17
CA ARG A 320 -2.19 -20.35 1.66
C ARG A 320 -2.88 -19.54 2.75
N ALA A 321 -2.12 -18.92 3.65
CA ALA A 321 -2.68 -18.06 4.68
C ALA A 321 -3.30 -16.76 4.09
N MET A 322 -2.75 -16.26 2.99
CA MET A 322 -3.26 -15.09 2.28
C MET A 322 -4.47 -15.39 1.36
N GLN A 323 -4.64 -16.62 0.87
CA GLN A 323 -5.67 -16.96 -0.13
C GLN A 323 -7.09 -16.53 0.26
N GLY A 324 -7.44 -16.58 1.55
CA GLY A 324 -8.75 -16.11 2.04
C GLY A 324 -8.99 -14.60 1.89
N MET A 325 -7.97 -13.82 1.54
CA MET A 325 -8.07 -12.40 1.22
C MET A 325 -8.21 -12.13 -0.28
N ILE A 326 -8.03 -13.12 -1.16
CA ILE A 326 -8.19 -12.95 -2.61
C ILE A 326 -9.68 -13.12 -2.96
N PHE A 327 -10.26 -12.13 -3.63
CA PHE A 327 -11.62 -12.23 -4.16
C PHE A 327 -11.62 -13.05 -5.45
N GLY A 328 -12.62 -13.93 -5.58
CA GLY A 328 -12.73 -14.86 -6.70
C GLY A 328 -11.74 -16.03 -6.60
N ASP A 329 -11.38 -16.59 -7.75
CA ASP A 329 -10.48 -17.74 -7.82
C ASP A 329 -9.02 -17.27 -7.75
N PRO A 330 -8.27 -17.57 -6.66
CA PRO A 330 -6.87 -17.21 -6.56
C PRO A 330 -6.04 -18.02 -7.58
N PRO A 331 -5.01 -17.43 -8.20
CA PRO A 331 -4.13 -18.18 -9.09
C PRO A 331 -3.39 -19.28 -8.33
N ASP A 332 -3.09 -20.37 -9.03
CA ASP A 332 -2.25 -21.43 -8.48
C ASP A 332 -0.86 -20.86 -8.13
N PHE A 333 -0.33 -21.28 -6.98
CA PHE A 333 0.97 -20.79 -6.53
C PHE A 333 2.08 -21.08 -7.53
N GLU A 334 2.04 -22.21 -8.24
CA GLU A 334 3.00 -22.52 -9.30
C GLU A 334 2.93 -21.53 -10.46
N ALA A 335 1.73 -21.09 -10.86
CA ALA A 335 1.57 -20.08 -11.90
C ALA A 335 2.17 -18.73 -11.48
N VAL A 336 2.06 -18.38 -10.20
CA VAL A 336 2.73 -17.21 -9.63
C VAL A 336 4.25 -17.36 -9.74
N LEU A 337 4.81 -18.52 -9.37
CA LEU A 337 6.25 -18.78 -9.45
C LEU A 337 6.78 -18.73 -10.89
N ASP A 338 6.09 -19.40 -11.82
CA ASP A 338 6.45 -19.43 -13.24
C ASP A 338 6.45 -18.02 -13.84
N SER A 339 5.43 -17.22 -13.51
CA SER A 339 5.33 -15.82 -13.92
C SER A 339 6.50 -14.98 -13.42
N ILE A 340 6.95 -15.22 -12.18
CA ILE A 340 8.06 -14.48 -11.58
C ILE A 340 9.40 -14.91 -12.19
N GLY A 341 9.59 -16.19 -12.49
CA GLY A 341 10.76 -16.70 -13.21
C GLY A 341 10.86 -16.14 -14.64
N SER A 342 9.72 -16.09 -15.36
CA SER A 342 9.64 -15.45 -16.67
C SER A 342 9.97 -13.96 -16.60
N LEU A 343 9.45 -13.26 -15.57
CA LEU A 343 9.73 -11.85 -15.37
C LEU A 343 11.21 -11.59 -15.09
N GLU A 344 11.83 -12.37 -14.19
CA GLU A 344 13.26 -12.27 -13.91
C GLU A 344 14.09 -12.44 -15.18
N THR A 345 13.76 -13.44 -16.01
CA THR A 345 14.43 -13.67 -17.30
C THR A 345 14.35 -12.42 -18.18
N ARG A 346 13.14 -11.88 -18.38
CA ARG A 346 12.91 -10.67 -19.21
C ARG A 346 13.65 -9.44 -18.70
N LEU A 347 13.71 -9.23 -17.38
CA LEU A 347 14.42 -8.10 -16.78
C LEU A 347 15.95 -8.26 -16.89
N ASN A 348 16.43 -9.49 -17.06
CA ASN A 348 17.85 -9.82 -17.17
C ASN A 348 18.33 -10.06 -18.61
N GLU A 349 17.42 -10.13 -19.58
CA GLU A 349 17.76 -10.15 -20.99
C GLU A 349 18.57 -8.89 -21.34
N LYS A 350 19.78 -9.08 -21.86
CA LYS A 350 20.60 -7.97 -22.34
C LYS A 350 19.82 -7.28 -23.45
N GLY A 351 19.48 -6.01 -23.26
CA GLY A 351 18.98 -5.19 -24.35
C GLY A 351 19.98 -5.23 -25.50
N GLU A 352 19.61 -5.85 -26.62
CA GLU A 352 20.28 -5.66 -27.90
C GLU A 352 20.00 -4.23 -28.37
N MET A 353 20.61 -3.24 -27.72
CA MET A 353 20.65 -1.88 -28.21
C MET A 353 22.05 -1.32 -28.01
N GLY A 354 22.82 -1.30 -29.11
CA GLY A 354 23.97 -0.39 -29.27
C GLY A 354 25.36 -0.99 -29.51
N SER A 355 25.54 -1.90 -30.47
CA SER A 355 26.83 -2.03 -31.18
C SER A 355 26.64 -2.53 -32.62
N GLY A 356 25.80 -1.83 -33.36
CA GLY A 356 25.52 -2.08 -34.78
C GLY A 356 25.69 -0.82 -35.64
N ALA A 357 26.78 -0.08 -35.48
CA ALA A 357 27.19 0.96 -36.43
C ALA A 357 28.68 1.27 -36.26
N GLY A 358 29.50 0.66 -37.12
CA GLY A 358 30.94 0.88 -37.20
C GLY A 358 31.51 -0.07 -38.24
N ARG A 359 31.16 0.17 -39.51
CA ARG A 359 31.92 -0.35 -40.65
C ARG A 359 33.24 0.41 -40.76
#